data_AF-A0A239QXA1-F1
#
_entry.id   AF-A0A239QXA1-F1
#
_cell.length_a   1.000
_cell.length_b   1.000
_cell.length_c   1.000
_cell.angle_alpha   90.00
_cell.angle_beta   90.00
_cell.angle_gamma   90.00
#
_symmetry.space_group_name_H-M   'P 1'
#
loop_
_entity.id
_entity.type
_entity.pdbx_description
1 polymer ?
#
loop_
_entity_poly.entity_id
_entity_poly.type
_entity_poly.pdbx_seq_one_letter_code
_entity_poly.pdbx_strand_id
1 'polypeptide(L)'
;MTQSASVEHLLYTDNSERMATSIGFRLTPEDERILREVSREGETTTETLRRGLRSLSREQYLERLREDARALDDEDLSAEPDEW
;
A
#
# COMPACT_ATOMS: atom_id res chain seq x y z
N MET A 1 -43.45 -0.79 -1.38
CA MET A 1 -43.34 0.56 -0.79
C MET A 1 -42.05 0.57 0.03
N THR A 2 -40.91 0.54 -0.63
CA THR A 2 -40.11 1.71 -1.04
C THR A 2 -39.48 2.42 0.14
N GLN A 3 -38.24 2.03 0.45
CA GLN A 3 -37.16 3.01 0.53
C GLN A 3 -35.82 2.29 0.28
N SER A 4 -35.45 2.27 -0.99
CA SER A 4 -34.05 2.20 -1.42
C SER A 4 -33.39 3.47 -0.90
N ALA A 5 -32.63 3.39 0.17
CA ALA A 5 -31.83 4.49 0.65
C ALA A 5 -30.42 3.99 0.97
N SER A 6 -29.47 4.57 0.24
CA SER A 6 -28.07 4.70 0.63
C SER A 6 -27.13 3.52 0.35
N VAL A 7 -27.15 3.02 -0.90
CA VAL A 7 -25.95 2.39 -1.49
C VAL A 7 -25.01 3.43 -2.14
N GLU A 8 -25.49 4.67 -2.32
CA GLU A 8 -24.69 5.77 -2.89
C GLU A 8 -23.73 6.44 -1.87
N HIS A 9 -23.85 6.13 -0.58
CA HIS A 9 -22.99 6.75 0.45
C HIS A 9 -21.64 6.03 0.64
N LEU A 10 -21.47 4.82 0.09
CA LEU A 10 -20.23 4.05 0.22
C LEU A 10 -19.23 4.24 -0.93
N LEU A 11 -19.59 5.05 -1.95
CA LEU A 11 -18.70 5.43 -3.05
C LEU A 11 -18.19 6.88 -2.95
N TYR A 12 -18.64 7.63 -1.95
CA TYR A 12 -18.21 9.03 -1.76
C TYR A 12 -16.97 9.19 -0.86
N THR A 13 -16.57 8.15 -0.11
CA THR A 13 -15.45 8.26 0.85
C THR A 13 -14.08 8.01 0.23
N ASP A 14 -14.00 7.60 -1.04
CA ASP A 14 -12.73 7.37 -1.76
C ASP A 14 -12.15 8.67 -2.36
N ASN A 15 -12.96 9.72 -2.53
CA ASN A 15 -12.51 10.96 -3.17
C ASN A 15 -11.69 11.88 -2.24
N SER A 16 -11.68 11.63 -0.93
CA SER A 16 -10.78 12.31 0.02
C SER A 16 -9.33 11.83 -0.09
N GLU A 17 -9.08 10.67 -0.71
CA GLU A 17 -7.75 10.10 -0.92
C GLU A 17 -6.98 10.81 -2.05
N ARG A 18 -7.64 11.68 -2.81
CA ARG A 18 -7.05 12.40 -3.96
C ARG A 18 -6.46 13.75 -3.63
N MET A 19 -6.66 14.26 -2.41
CA MET A 19 -6.03 15.50 -1.96
C MET A 19 -4.64 15.21 -1.40
N ALA A 20 -3.60 15.64 -2.11
CA ALA A 20 -2.24 15.55 -1.62
C ALA A 20 -2.06 16.49 -0.42
N THR A 21 -1.95 15.91 0.78
CA THR A 21 -1.55 16.65 1.99
C THR A 21 -0.07 17.01 1.90
N SER A 22 0.26 18.27 2.17
CA SER A 22 1.65 18.73 2.21
C SER A 22 2.28 18.39 3.56
N ILE A 23 3.43 17.73 3.52
CA ILE A 23 4.26 17.43 4.70
C ILE A 23 5.64 18.07 4.52
N GLY A 24 6.10 18.80 5.54
CA GLY A 24 7.45 19.35 5.57
C GLY A 24 8.45 18.26 5.94
N PHE A 25 9.44 18.02 5.08
CA PHE A 25 10.50 17.04 5.34
C PHE A 25 11.86 17.74 5.38
N ARG A 26 12.65 17.46 6.42
CA ARG A 26 14.01 17.99 6.58
C ARG A 26 14.99 16.86 6.28
N LEU A 27 15.62 16.95 5.12
CA LEU A 27 16.62 15.99 4.69
C LEU A 27 17.93 16.21 5.45
N THR A 28 18.52 15.12 5.91
CA THR A 28 19.92 15.09 6.29
C THR A 28 20.81 15.02 5.05
N PRO A 29 22.11 15.33 5.16
CA PRO A 29 23.04 15.17 4.04
C PRO A 29 23.08 13.75 3.47
N GLU A 30 22.83 12.75 4.31
CA GLU A 30 22.78 11.34 3.91
C GLU A 30 21.51 11.03 3.12
N ASP A 31 20.35 11.54 3.55
CA ASP A 31 19.10 11.40 2.80
C ASP A 31 19.22 12.02 1.40
N GLU A 32 19.87 13.19 1.31
CA GLU A 32 20.15 13.82 0.02
C GLU A 32 21.07 12.97 -0.86
N ARG A 33 22.08 12.32 -0.27
CA ARG A 33 22.97 11.40 -1.00
C ARG A 33 22.20 10.22 -1.56
N ILE A 34 21.37 9.59 -0.73
CA ILE A 34 20.50 8.47 -1.13
C ILE A 34 19.55 8.91 -2.24
N LEU A 35 18.89 10.06 -2.08
CA LEU A 35 17.97 10.59 -3.09
C LEU A 35 18.66 10.79 -4.44
N ARG A 36 19.88 11.33 -4.48
CA ARG A 36 20.64 11.47 -5.73
C ARG A 36 20.98 10.13 -6.37
N GLU A 37 21.32 9.13 -5.57
CA GLU A 37 21.70 7.80 -6.04
C GLU A 37 20.51 7.01 -6.61
N VAL A 38 19.34 7.11 -5.96
CA VAL A 38 18.17 6.31 -6.32
C VAL A 38 17.21 7.01 -7.29
N SER A 39 17.36 8.32 -7.50
CA SER A 39 16.53 9.08 -8.46
C SER A 39 16.87 8.67 -9.89
N ARG A 40 15.83 8.56 -10.72
CA ARG A 40 15.99 8.33 -12.16
C ARG A 40 16.21 9.65 -12.87
N GLU A 41 16.78 9.59 -14.08
CA GLU A 41 16.97 10.78 -14.90
C GLU A 41 15.62 11.48 -15.14
N GLY A 42 15.57 12.78 -14.84
CA GLY A 42 14.36 13.60 -14.95
C GLY A 42 13.33 13.43 -13.83
N GLU A 43 13.56 12.54 -12.85
CA GLU A 43 12.64 12.34 -11.72
C GLU A 43 12.79 13.46 -10.68
N THR A 44 11.68 14.02 -10.22
CA THR A 44 11.70 14.99 -9.13
C THR A 44 11.88 14.30 -7.79
N THR A 45 12.42 15.02 -6.79
CA THR A 45 12.56 14.49 -5.42
C THR A 45 11.24 13.96 -4.86
N THR A 46 10.12 14.65 -5.12
CA THR A 46 8.79 14.21 -4.69
C THR A 46 8.37 12.91 -5.34
N GLU A 47 8.67 12.70 -6.62
CA GLU A 47 8.38 11.44 -7.31
C GLU A 47 9.22 10.29 -6.78
N THR A 48 10.52 10.53 -6.57
CA THR A 48 11.43 9.56 -5.95
C THR A 48 10.93 9.15 -4.57
N LEU A 49 10.53 10.12 -3.72
CA LEU A 49 9.99 9.84 -2.38
C LEU A 49 8.68 9.06 -2.46
N ARG A 50 7.74 9.44 -3.34
CA ARG A 50 6.49 8.70 -3.55
C ARG A 50 6.74 7.27 -4.01
N ARG A 51 7.74 7.05 -4.86
CA ARG A 51 8.16 5.73 -5.29
C ARG A 51 8.77 4.92 -4.14
N GLY A 52 9.62 5.54 -3.32
CA GLY A 52 10.18 4.92 -2.11
C GLY A 52 9.08 4.46 -1.14
N LEU A 53 8.09 5.32 -0.84
CA LEU A 53 6.96 4.98 0.03
C LEU A 53 6.15 3.80 -0.49
N ARG A 54 5.93 3.72 -1.80
CA ARG A 54 5.26 2.57 -2.42
C ARG A 54 6.10 1.29 -2.37
N SER A 55 7.43 1.39 -2.38
CA SER A 55 8.31 0.22 -2.15
C SER A 55 8.13 -0.32 -0.74
N LEU A 56 8.20 0.55 0.27
CA LEU A 56 8.03 0.17 1.69
C LEU A 56 6.65 -0.44 1.96
N SER A 57 5.60 0.08 1.32
CA SER A 57 4.26 -0.51 1.41
C SER A 57 4.21 -1.94 0.84
N ARG A 58 4.87 -2.17 -0.29
CA ARG A 58 4.96 -3.51 -0.92
C ARG A 58 5.75 -4.49 -0.06
N GLU A 59 6.85 -4.04 0.54
CA GLU A 59 7.67 -4.87 1.44
C GLU A 59 6.87 -5.34 2.65
N GLN A 60 6.09 -4.45 3.27
CA GLN A 60 5.19 -4.83 4.38
C GLN A 60 4.10 -5.82 3.94
N TYR A 61 3.55 -5.65 2.73
CA TYR A 61 2.57 -6.60 2.21
C TYR A 61 3.18 -8.00 2.02
N LEU A 62 4.40 -8.08 1.48
CA LEU A 62 5.08 -9.35 1.29
C LEU A 62 5.43 -10.03 2.61
N GLU A 63 5.76 -9.26 3.65
CA GLU A 63 6.03 -9.84 4.96
C GLU A 63 4.76 -10.43 5.57
N ARG A 64 3.64 -9.70 5.53
CA ARG A 64 2.34 -10.20 6.02
C ARG A 64 1.90 -11.44 5.24
N LEU A 65 2.06 -11.45 3.92
CA LEU A 65 1.75 -12.62 3.10
C LEU A 65 2.57 -13.86 3.53
N ARG A 66 3.85 -13.68 3.89
CA ARG A 66 4.70 -14.78 4.38
C ARG A 66 4.28 -15.26 5.76
N GLU A 67 3.88 -14.35 6.64
CA GLU A 67 3.32 -14.69 7.95
C GLU A 67 2.02 -15.49 7.80
N ASP A 68 1.11 -15.03 6.94
CA ASP A 68 -0.15 -15.71 6.65
C ASP A 68 0.10 -17.11 6.06
N ALA A 69 1.03 -17.24 5.09
CA ALA A 69 1.39 -18.52 4.51
C ALA A 69 1.97 -19.50 5.54
N ARG A 70 2.78 -19.01 6.50
CA ARG A 70 3.30 -19.84 7.61
C ARG A 70 2.18 -20.26 8.56
N ALA A 71 1.20 -19.40 8.80
CA ALA A 71 0.06 -19.74 9.65
C ALA A 71 -0.87 -20.79 9.01
N LEU A 72 -0.97 -20.80 7.68
CA LEU A 72 -1.75 -21.76 6.91
C LEU A 72 -1.00 -23.09 6.64
N ASP A 73 0.32 -23.14 6.84
CA ASP A 73 1.12 -24.39 6.70
C ASP A 73 0.77 -25.44 7.79
N ASP A 74 0.19 -24.99 8.90
CA ASP A 74 -0.35 -25.85 9.97
C ASP A 74 -1.79 -26.32 9.68
N GLU A 75 -2.40 -25.90 8.57
CA GLU A 75 -3.77 -26.26 8.20
C GLU A 75 -3.76 -27.49 7.26
N ASP A 76 -4.29 -28.62 7.75
CA ASP A 76 -4.43 -29.85 6.95
C ASP A 76 -5.59 -29.70 5.95
N LEU A 77 -5.30 -29.15 4.78
CA LEU A 77 -6.22 -28.99 3.66
C LEU A 77 -6.75 -30.32 3.08
N SER A 78 -6.22 -31.47 3.52
CA SER A 78 -6.73 -32.79 3.12
C SER A 78 -7.93 -33.27 3.94
N ALA A 79 -8.29 -32.54 4.99
CA ALA A 79 -9.43 -32.83 5.85
C ALA A 79 -10.78 -32.39 5.25
N GLU A 80 -10.78 -31.56 4.21
CA GLU A 80 -12.00 -31.09 3.56
C GLU A 80 -12.36 -31.98 2.36
N PRO A 81 -13.59 -32.51 2.28
CA PRO A 81 -14.04 -33.25 1.11
C PRO A 81 -14.10 -32.31 -0.10
N ASP A 82 -13.53 -32.75 -1.22
CA ASP A 82 -13.55 -32.05 -2.51
C ASP A 82 -14.98 -32.00 -3.05
N GLU A 83 -15.75 -31.00 -2.61
CA GLU A 83 -17.11 -30.72 -3.07
C GLU A 83 -17.09 -29.57 -4.09
N TRP A 84 -16.92 -29.94 -5.35
CA TRP A 84 -16.97 -29.06 -6.53
C TRP A 84 -18.31 -29.11 -7.27
#